data_AF-A0A2N6NKJ2-F1
#
_entry.id   AF-A0A2N6NKJ2-F1
#
_cell.length_a   1.000
_cell.length_b   1.000
_cell.length_c   1.000
_cell.angle_alpha   90.00
_cell.angle_beta   90.00
_cell.angle_gamma   90.00
#
_symmetry.space_group_name_H-M   'P 1'
#
loop_
_entity.id
_entity.type
_entity.pdbx_description
1 polymer ?
#
loop_
_entity_poly.entity_id
_entity_poly.type
_entity_poly.pdbx_seq_one_letter_code
_entity_poly.pdbx_strand_id
1 'polypeptide(L)'
;MAQALNSWQNLDLKSTEKVEFERLDQVLSAAAPDSSSAAASPTIRRRRRRRHLYDLRRTPKQPRLGLSRSRARSDAPEYYLHSQSSRRTLGHVGLAKARSGGWATGFHAVPVHVAAATTSRARFADGAPPLFALRRDKGGRSRWVAADGEETLAIEDAADRQRRLILTRALPRKEVDALVALWCASIWQEAAVRADEELRGVKDRRKMYWGKDVY
;
A
#
# COMPACT_ATOMS: atom_id res chain seq x y z
N MET A 1 -40.59 22.20 -7.94
CA MET A 1 -40.21 20.94 -7.28
C MET A 1 -39.56 20.02 -8.31
N ALA A 2 -38.38 19.47 -7.96
CA ALA A 2 -37.63 18.43 -8.67
C ALA A 2 -37.13 18.70 -10.10
N GLN A 3 -35.80 18.90 -10.23
CA GLN A 3 -34.90 18.00 -10.98
C GLN A 3 -33.46 18.54 -10.90
N ALA A 4 -32.74 18.11 -9.87
CA ALA A 4 -31.28 18.24 -9.76
C ALA A 4 -30.72 16.84 -9.49
N LEU A 5 -30.85 15.96 -10.49
CA LEU A 5 -30.33 14.61 -10.46
C LEU A 5 -29.82 14.31 -11.86
N ASN A 6 -28.58 14.73 -12.18
CA ASN A 6 -27.74 14.16 -13.25
C ASN A 6 -26.33 14.79 -13.28
N SER A 7 -25.68 14.92 -12.12
CA SER A 7 -24.29 15.41 -12.03
C SER A 7 -23.43 14.54 -11.10
N TRP A 8 -23.61 13.22 -11.18
CA TRP A 8 -22.69 12.24 -10.56
C TRP A 8 -22.37 11.13 -11.55
N GLN A 9 -21.96 11.52 -12.76
CA GLN A 9 -21.30 10.61 -13.69
C GLN A 9 -19.92 11.21 -14.00
N ASN A 10 -18.88 10.39 -13.81
CA ASN A 10 -17.48 10.67 -14.16
C ASN A 10 -16.60 11.43 -13.15
N LEU A 11 -16.69 11.11 -11.85
CA LEU A 11 -15.44 11.08 -11.06
C LEU A 11 -14.76 9.75 -11.38
N ASP A 12 -13.89 9.80 -12.38
CA ASP A 12 -12.94 8.79 -12.80
C ASP A 12 -12.46 7.92 -11.61
N LEU A 13 -13.04 6.73 -11.46
CA LEU A 13 -12.46 5.59 -10.73
C LEU A 13 -11.28 5.02 -11.53
N LYS A 14 -10.47 5.88 -12.16
CA LYS A 14 -9.14 5.53 -12.66
C LYS A 14 -8.32 5.21 -11.44
N SER A 15 -8.32 3.92 -11.08
CA SER A 15 -7.30 3.30 -10.25
C SER A 15 -5.96 3.88 -10.67
N THR A 16 -5.44 4.83 -9.90
CA THR A 16 -4.22 5.57 -10.18
C THR A 16 -3.09 4.58 -10.37
N GLU A 17 -2.60 4.34 -11.59
CA GLU A 17 -1.59 3.30 -11.86
C GLU A 17 -0.31 3.46 -11.01
N LYS A 18 -0.08 4.70 -10.59
CA LYS A 18 1.07 5.15 -9.80
C LYS A 18 0.62 6.09 -8.68
N VAL A 19 1.17 5.91 -7.49
CA VAL A 19 1.08 6.86 -6.36
C VAL A 19 2.50 7.17 -5.90
N GLU A 20 2.89 8.44 -5.88
CA GLU A 20 4.25 8.84 -5.47
C GLU A 20 4.32 9.04 -3.95
N PHE A 21 5.39 8.53 -3.32
CA PHE A 21 5.58 8.63 -1.89
C PHE A 21 6.78 9.54 -1.55
N GLU A 22 6.46 10.73 -1.06
CA GLU A 22 7.43 11.73 -0.62
C GLU A 22 7.54 11.79 0.90
N ARG A 23 8.76 11.87 1.41
CA ARG A 23 9.03 12.16 2.81
C ARG A 23 9.24 13.65 3.02
N LEU A 24 8.55 14.21 4.02
CA LEU A 24 8.74 15.57 4.51
C LEU A 24 9.54 15.54 5.82
N ASP A 25 10.83 15.88 5.75
CA ASP A 25 11.65 16.06 6.95
C ASP A 25 11.32 17.44 7.57
N GLN A 26 10.80 17.45 8.81
CA GLN A 26 10.64 18.66 9.62
C GLN A 26 11.62 18.61 10.79
N VAL A 27 12.51 19.60 10.87
CA VAL A 27 13.41 19.77 12.01
C VAL A 27 12.79 20.80 12.95
N LEU A 28 12.48 20.38 14.17
CA LEU A 28 12.10 21.28 15.25
C LEU A 28 13.40 21.72 15.94
N SER A 29 13.83 22.96 15.72
CA SER A 29 14.93 23.56 16.47
C SER A 29 14.34 24.40 17.59
N ALA A 30 14.76 24.15 18.84
CA ALA A 30 14.63 25.17 19.87
C ALA A 30 15.52 26.37 19.46
N ALA A 31 15.02 27.59 19.62
CA ALA A 31 15.88 28.76 19.50
C ALA A 31 16.89 28.75 20.65
N ALA A 32 18.13 29.18 20.39
CA ALA A 32 19.12 29.37 21.44
C ALA A 32 18.57 30.36 22.49
N PRO A 33 18.91 30.21 23.78
CA PRO A 33 18.38 31.06 24.83
C PRO A 33 19.07 32.42 24.74
N ASP A 34 18.49 33.34 23.96
CA ASP A 34 18.78 34.75 24.12
C ASP A 34 18.06 35.18 25.41
N SER A 35 18.86 35.52 26.40
CA SER A 35 18.48 35.86 27.76
C SER A 35 17.50 37.04 27.79
N SER A 36 16.18 36.78 27.77
CA SER A 36 15.11 37.59 28.38
C SER A 36 13.71 37.27 27.82
N SER A 37 13.28 36.00 27.80
CA SER A 37 11.84 35.71 27.71
C SER A 37 11.54 34.27 28.11
N ALA A 38 10.92 34.09 29.28
CA ALA A 38 10.44 32.80 29.78
C ALA A 38 9.19 32.27 29.04
N ALA A 39 8.86 32.79 27.85
CA ALA A 39 7.70 32.39 27.06
C ALA A 39 7.99 32.24 25.55
N ALA A 40 9.24 31.99 25.17
CA ALA A 40 9.59 31.76 23.76
C ALA A 40 9.10 30.37 23.30
N SER A 41 7.93 30.33 22.66
CA SER A 41 7.44 29.16 21.92
C SER A 41 8.52 28.66 20.94
N PRO A 42 8.76 27.34 20.82
CA PRO A 42 9.81 26.83 19.96
C PRO A 42 9.58 27.29 18.51
N THR A 43 10.44 28.19 18.02
CA THR A 43 10.36 28.72 16.66
C THR A 43 10.73 27.62 15.66
N ILE A 44 9.72 26.98 15.08
CA ILE A 44 9.85 25.90 14.09
C ILE A 44 10.57 26.44 12.84
N ARG A 45 11.89 26.32 12.77
CA ARG A 45 12.65 26.55 11.54
C ARG A 45 12.47 25.37 10.59
N ARG A 46 11.41 25.44 9.78
CA ARG A 46 11.01 24.43 8.79
C ARG A 46 12.04 24.30 7.67
N ARG A 47 13.10 23.50 7.86
CA ARG A 47 13.97 23.10 6.75
C ARG A 47 13.32 21.97 5.95
N ARG A 48 12.35 22.32 5.10
CA ARG A 48 11.63 21.34 4.25
C ARG A 48 12.57 20.74 3.21
N ARG A 49 13.08 19.53 3.48
CA ARG A 49 13.74 18.71 2.45
C ARG A 49 12.75 17.64 2.01
N ARG A 50 12.13 17.86 0.84
CA ARG A 50 11.35 16.83 0.15
C ARG A 50 12.29 15.74 -0.35
N ARG A 51 11.97 14.49 -0.08
CA ARG A 51 12.73 13.34 -0.58
C ARG A 51 11.75 12.34 -1.17
N HIS A 52 11.81 12.17 -2.48
CA HIS A 52 11.09 11.11 -3.16
C HIS A 52 11.82 9.77 -2.93
N LEU A 53 11.15 8.79 -2.30
CA LEU A 53 11.77 7.52 -1.91
C LEU A 53 11.22 6.35 -2.73
N TYR A 54 9.89 6.25 -2.85
CA TYR A 54 9.22 5.15 -3.53
C TYR A 54 8.09 5.68 -4.41
N ASP A 55 7.92 5.09 -5.59
CA ASP A 55 6.61 5.08 -6.25
C ASP A 55 5.87 3.81 -5.84
N LEU A 56 4.63 3.91 -5.37
CA LEU A 56 3.73 2.78 -5.31
C LEU A 56 3.17 2.56 -6.71
N ARG A 57 3.34 1.35 -7.25
CA ARG A 57 2.90 1.00 -8.59
C ARG A 57 1.94 -0.17 -8.53
N ARG A 58 0.93 -0.12 -9.40
CA ARG A 58 0.03 -1.24 -9.70
C ARG A 58 0.40 -1.78 -11.07
N THR A 59 0.81 -3.04 -11.14
CA THR A 59 1.04 -3.70 -12.43
C THR A 59 -0.32 -4.02 -13.05
N PRO A 60 -0.65 -3.52 -14.26
CA PRO A 60 -1.91 -3.86 -14.90
C PRO A 60 -1.97 -5.38 -15.10
N LYS A 61 -3.08 -6.00 -14.68
CA LYS A 61 -3.32 -7.43 -14.93
C LYS A 61 -3.23 -7.64 -16.44
N GLN A 62 -2.21 -8.35 -16.92
CA GLN A 62 -2.16 -8.69 -18.33
C GLN A 62 -3.46 -9.42 -18.71
N PRO A 63 -4.16 -8.98 -19.77
CA PRO A 63 -5.37 -9.65 -20.22
C PRO A 63 -5.01 -11.11 -20.53
N ARG A 64 -5.79 -12.03 -19.98
CA ARG A 64 -5.63 -13.47 -20.20
C ARG A 64 -5.99 -13.80 -21.65
N LEU A 65 -5.05 -13.66 -22.57
CA LEU A 65 -5.14 -14.30 -23.88
C LEU A 65 -4.70 -15.77 -23.71
N GLY A 66 -5.68 -16.69 -23.76
CA GLY A 66 -5.45 -18.13 -23.87
C GLY A 66 -5.77 -18.99 -22.65
N LEU A 67 -5.91 -20.30 -22.91
CA LEU A 67 -6.25 -21.41 -21.99
C LEU A 67 -5.20 -21.70 -20.91
N SER A 68 -4.27 -20.78 -20.60
CA SER A 68 -3.25 -21.00 -19.57
C SER A 68 -3.89 -20.89 -18.18
N ARG A 69 -4.41 -22.02 -17.70
CA ARG A 69 -4.99 -22.21 -16.35
C ARG A 69 -3.94 -22.38 -15.27
N SER A 70 -2.72 -21.88 -15.45
CA SER A 70 -1.75 -21.88 -14.37
C SER A 70 -2.10 -20.75 -13.39
N ARG A 71 -2.82 -21.12 -12.32
CA ARG A 71 -2.92 -20.37 -11.05
C ARG A 71 -1.57 -20.34 -10.30
N ALA A 72 -0.47 -20.80 -10.89
CA ALA A 72 0.86 -20.60 -10.32
C ALA A 72 1.00 -19.11 -10.04
N ARG A 73 1.53 -18.82 -8.85
CA ARG A 73 1.83 -17.47 -8.37
C ARG A 73 2.25 -16.63 -9.56
N SER A 74 1.45 -15.63 -9.93
CA SER A 74 1.92 -14.64 -10.90
C SER A 74 3.21 -14.13 -10.30
N ASP A 75 4.32 -14.49 -10.94
CA ASP A 75 5.66 -14.14 -10.48
C ASP A 75 5.83 -12.61 -10.45
N ALA A 76 4.95 -11.90 -11.18
CA ALA A 76 4.79 -10.47 -11.13
C ALA A 76 3.94 -10.01 -9.93
N PRO A 77 4.43 -9.03 -9.13
CA PRO A 77 3.64 -8.39 -8.08
C PRO A 77 2.51 -7.55 -8.67
N GLU A 78 1.31 -7.63 -8.09
CA GLU A 78 0.19 -6.76 -8.47
C GLU A 78 0.40 -5.33 -7.95
N TYR A 79 0.94 -5.19 -6.74
CA TYR A 79 1.30 -3.93 -6.10
C TYR A 79 2.73 -4.02 -5.60
N TYR A 80 3.55 -3.01 -5.91
CA TYR A 80 4.93 -2.96 -5.44
C TYR A 80 5.43 -1.53 -5.27
N LEU A 81 6.43 -1.40 -4.41
CA LEU A 81 7.24 -0.21 -4.22
C LEU A 81 8.36 -0.19 -5.24
N HIS A 82 8.38 0.85 -6.07
CA HIS A 82 9.48 1.16 -6.96
C HIS A 82 10.42 2.15 -6.28
N SER A 83 11.55 1.66 -5.75
CA SER A 83 12.58 2.52 -5.17
C SER A 83 13.17 3.49 -6.18
N GLN A 84 13.30 4.75 -5.76
CA GLN A 84 14.01 5.81 -6.49
C GLN A 84 15.49 5.92 -6.12
N SER A 85 15.93 5.22 -5.06
CA SER A 85 17.30 5.33 -4.55
C SER A 85 17.68 4.12 -3.71
N SER A 86 18.44 3.20 -4.28
CA SER A 86 18.97 2.00 -3.60
C SER A 86 19.74 2.31 -2.31
N ARG A 87 20.53 3.40 -2.28
CA ARG A 87 21.29 3.79 -1.08
C ARG A 87 20.44 4.18 0.13
N ARG A 88 19.18 4.56 -0.08
CA ARG A 88 18.30 5.18 0.94
C ARG A 88 17.05 4.36 1.24
N THR A 89 16.85 3.26 0.55
CA THR A 89 15.66 2.41 0.60
C THR A 89 16.07 0.96 0.79
N LEU A 90 15.09 0.06 0.90
CA LEU A 90 15.32 -1.39 0.90
C LEU A 90 15.26 -2.00 -0.51
N GLY A 91 15.38 -1.18 -1.57
CA GLY A 91 15.17 -1.62 -2.95
C GLY A 91 13.69 -1.71 -3.32
N HIS A 92 13.38 -2.44 -4.38
CA HIS A 92 12.00 -2.65 -4.79
C HIS A 92 11.36 -3.78 -3.97
N VAL A 93 10.13 -3.58 -3.51
CA VAL A 93 9.45 -4.53 -2.61
C VAL A 93 8.00 -4.68 -3.03
N GLY A 94 7.53 -5.91 -3.20
CA GLY A 94 6.18 -6.24 -3.64
C GLY A 94 5.33 -6.86 -2.53
N LEU A 95 4.01 -6.70 -2.63
CA LEU A 95 3.06 -7.36 -1.74
C LEU A 95 2.61 -8.70 -2.34
N ALA A 96 3.10 -9.79 -1.77
CA ALA A 96 2.63 -11.14 -2.07
C ALA A 96 1.50 -11.53 -1.11
N LYS A 97 0.37 -12.04 -1.63
CA LYS A 97 -0.73 -12.53 -0.78
C LYS A 97 -0.29 -13.78 -0.02
N ALA A 98 -0.34 -13.73 1.31
CA ALA A 98 -0.20 -14.91 2.15
C ALA A 98 -1.50 -15.72 2.10
N ARG A 99 -1.40 -17.04 1.88
CA ARG A 99 -2.56 -17.94 1.89
C ARG A 99 -2.32 -19.06 2.89
N SER A 100 -3.32 -19.34 3.72
CA SER A 100 -3.38 -20.55 4.55
C SER A 100 -4.74 -21.20 4.35
N GLY A 101 -4.77 -22.50 4.07
CA GLY A 101 -6.03 -23.24 3.86
C GLY A 101 -6.95 -22.67 2.77
N GLY A 102 -6.38 -22.04 1.73
CA GLY A 102 -7.15 -21.42 0.64
C GLY A 102 -7.66 -19.99 0.93
N TRP A 103 -7.56 -19.52 2.16
CA TRP A 103 -7.98 -18.18 2.57
C TRP A 103 -6.78 -17.21 2.63
N ALA A 104 -7.01 -15.94 2.28
CA ALA A 104 -5.97 -14.92 2.37
C ALA A 104 -5.80 -14.48 3.83
N THR A 105 -4.67 -14.83 4.44
CA THR A 105 -4.38 -14.54 5.85
C THR A 105 -3.63 -13.23 6.07
N GLY A 106 -3.17 -12.59 4.99
CA GLY A 106 -2.39 -11.37 5.05
C GLY A 106 -1.48 -11.20 3.82
N PHE A 107 -0.33 -10.55 4.03
CA PHE A 107 0.63 -10.26 2.97
C PHE A 107 2.07 -10.50 3.43
N HIS A 108 2.93 -10.84 2.48
CA HIS A 108 4.38 -10.82 2.64
C HIS A 108 4.97 -9.71 1.77
N ALA A 109 5.83 -8.89 2.36
CA ALA A 109 6.62 -7.92 1.63
C ALA A 109 7.90 -8.59 1.14
N VAL A 110 7.99 -8.88 -0.15
CA VAL A 110 9.07 -9.67 -0.75
C VAL A 110 9.87 -8.78 -1.70
N PRO A 111 11.21 -8.90 -1.76
CA PRO A 111 12.01 -8.18 -2.73
C PRO A 111 11.54 -8.42 -4.17
N VAL A 112 11.66 -7.38 -5.00
CA VAL A 112 11.25 -7.41 -6.41
C VAL A 112 12.43 -7.04 -7.29
N HIS A 113 12.62 -7.81 -8.36
CA HIS A 113 13.50 -7.44 -9.45
C HIS A 113 12.71 -6.69 -10.52
N VAL A 114 13.18 -5.50 -10.87
CA VAL A 114 12.67 -4.72 -11.99
C VAL A 114 13.74 -4.73 -13.06
N ALA A 115 13.44 -5.30 -14.23
CA ALA A 115 14.35 -5.28 -15.36
C ALA A 115 14.64 -3.82 -15.78
N ALA A 116 15.91 -3.46 -15.95
CA ALA A 116 16.34 -2.09 -16.22
C ALA A 116 15.66 -1.46 -17.45
N ALA A 117 15.23 -2.27 -18.42
CA ALA A 117 14.60 -1.81 -19.65
C ALA A 117 13.11 -1.45 -19.49
N THR A 118 12.37 -2.05 -18.55
CA THR A 118 10.91 -1.86 -18.47
C THR A 118 10.34 -2.19 -17.08
N THR A 119 9.53 -1.28 -16.53
CA THR A 119 8.83 -1.48 -15.25
C THR A 119 7.64 -2.45 -15.33
N SER A 120 7.24 -2.84 -16.53
CA SER A 120 6.18 -3.81 -16.82
C SER A 120 6.61 -5.28 -16.61
N ARG A 121 7.90 -5.52 -16.35
CA ARG A 121 8.48 -6.86 -16.10
C ARG A 121 8.95 -7.06 -14.66
N ALA A 122 8.35 -6.36 -13.71
CA ALA A 122 8.64 -6.57 -12.29
C ALA A 122 8.31 -8.03 -11.91
N ARG A 123 9.22 -8.69 -11.19
CA ARG A 123 9.03 -10.06 -10.66
C ARG A 123 9.52 -10.15 -9.23
N PHE A 124 8.91 -11.00 -8.43
CA PHE A 124 9.44 -11.33 -7.11
C PHE A 124 10.84 -11.93 -7.26
N ALA A 125 11.70 -11.66 -6.29
CA ALA A 125 13.01 -12.27 -6.24
C ALA A 125 12.91 -13.74 -5.84
N ASP A 126 13.49 -14.61 -6.67
CA ASP A 126 13.48 -16.06 -6.42
C ASP A 126 14.20 -16.40 -5.12
N GLY A 127 13.52 -17.14 -4.24
CA GLY A 127 14.07 -17.61 -2.97
C GLY A 127 14.38 -16.52 -1.94
N ALA A 128 14.08 -15.26 -2.22
CA ALA A 128 14.35 -14.17 -1.27
C ALA A 128 13.40 -14.24 -0.06
N PRO A 129 13.92 -14.14 1.18
CA PRO A 129 13.06 -14.10 2.35
C PRO A 129 12.21 -12.82 2.35
N PRO A 130 10.99 -12.86 2.92
CA PRO A 130 10.18 -11.66 3.09
C PRO A 130 10.90 -10.69 4.03
N LEU A 131 10.83 -9.39 3.74
CA LEU A 131 11.36 -8.34 4.62
C LEU A 131 10.42 -8.09 5.80
N PHE A 132 9.11 -8.14 5.53
CA PHE A 132 8.05 -7.95 6.51
C PHE A 132 6.86 -8.86 6.18
N ALA A 133 6.01 -9.12 7.16
CA ALA A 133 4.73 -9.76 6.91
C ALA A 133 3.60 -9.01 7.61
N LEU A 134 2.50 -8.78 6.90
CA LEU A 134 1.25 -8.32 7.47
C LEU A 134 0.42 -9.53 7.86
N ARG A 135 0.20 -9.71 9.16
CA ARG A 135 -0.63 -10.77 9.74
C ARG A 135 -1.92 -10.17 10.28
N ARG A 136 -3.05 -10.81 10.00
CA ARG A 136 -4.32 -10.48 10.62
C ARG A 136 -4.62 -11.46 11.75
N ASP A 137 -4.93 -10.94 12.92
CA ASP A 137 -5.37 -11.77 14.04
C ASP A 137 -6.86 -12.10 13.94
N LYS A 138 -7.33 -13.02 14.80
CA LYS A 138 -8.75 -13.39 14.88
C LYS A 138 -9.65 -12.25 15.37
N GLY A 139 -9.07 -11.22 15.99
CA GLY A 139 -9.77 -10.03 16.48
C GLY A 139 -9.89 -8.91 15.44
N GLY A 140 -9.42 -9.14 14.21
CA GLY A 140 -9.47 -8.17 13.12
C GLY A 140 -8.38 -7.10 13.16
N ARG A 141 -7.44 -7.16 14.12
CA ARG A 141 -6.27 -6.28 14.14
C ARG A 141 -5.21 -6.80 13.19
N SER A 142 -4.65 -5.88 12.42
CA SER A 142 -3.56 -6.17 11.48
C SER A 142 -2.25 -5.76 12.14
N ARG A 143 -1.26 -6.64 12.10
CA ARG A 143 0.08 -6.41 12.65
C ARG A 143 1.14 -6.65 11.58
N TRP A 144 2.12 -5.76 11.54
CA TRP A 144 3.31 -5.93 10.75
C TRP A 144 4.38 -6.58 11.62
N VAL A 145 4.89 -7.72 11.15
CA VAL A 145 5.94 -8.49 11.81
C VAL A 145 7.20 -8.52 10.95
N ALA A 146 8.34 -8.76 11.58
CA ALA A 146 9.62 -8.93 10.91
C ALA A 146 9.66 -10.17 10.02
N ALA A 147 10.74 -10.30 9.24
CA ALA A 147 11.00 -11.41 8.33
C ALA A 147 10.90 -12.79 9.00
N ASP A 148 11.36 -12.90 10.26
CA ASP A 148 11.30 -14.11 11.08
C ASP A 148 9.88 -14.49 11.52
N GLY A 149 8.95 -13.54 11.47
CA GLY A 149 7.56 -13.72 11.85
C GLY A 149 7.29 -13.75 13.36
N GLU A 150 8.31 -13.59 14.19
CA GLU A 150 8.21 -13.63 15.65
C GLU A 150 8.03 -12.23 16.23
N GLU A 151 8.76 -11.26 15.69
CA GLU A 151 8.76 -9.92 16.24
C GLU A 151 7.71 -9.00 15.61
N THR A 152 6.90 -8.35 16.45
CA THR A 152 5.93 -7.32 15.99
C THR A 152 6.62 -5.97 15.89
N LEU A 153 6.60 -5.39 14.69
CA LEU A 153 7.23 -4.12 14.35
C LEU A 153 6.23 -2.95 14.41
N ALA A 154 4.99 -3.21 14.00
CA ALA A 154 3.93 -2.22 14.05
C ALA A 154 2.55 -2.87 14.15
N ILE A 155 1.59 -2.12 14.69
CA ILE A 155 0.19 -2.49 14.79
C ILE A 155 -0.64 -1.46 14.04
N GLU A 156 -1.59 -1.94 13.25
CA GLU A 156 -2.59 -1.08 12.63
C GLU A 156 -3.72 -0.85 13.63
N ASP A 157 -3.94 0.43 13.94
CA ASP A 157 -5.06 0.90 14.71
C ASP A 157 -6.07 1.57 13.77
N ALA A 158 -7.33 1.19 13.90
CA ALA A 158 -8.43 1.68 13.07
C ALA A 158 -9.51 2.37 13.92
N ALA A 159 -9.09 3.02 15.02
CA ALA A 159 -9.96 3.85 15.84
C ALA A 159 -10.44 5.11 15.08
N ASP A 160 -11.63 5.59 15.42
CA ASP A 160 -12.15 6.90 15.01
C ASP A 160 -12.20 7.16 13.49
N ARG A 161 -12.44 6.11 12.69
CA ARG A 161 -12.42 6.16 11.20
C ARG A 161 -11.07 6.58 10.61
N GLN A 162 -10.02 6.67 11.42
CA GLN A 162 -8.66 6.93 10.97
C GLN A 162 -7.85 5.64 11.03
N ARG A 163 -7.11 5.35 9.96
CA ARG A 163 -6.12 4.27 9.99
C ARG A 163 -4.79 4.86 10.46
N ARG A 164 -4.19 4.27 11.49
CA ARG A 164 -2.90 4.66 12.06
C ARG A 164 -1.99 3.45 12.09
N LEU A 165 -0.70 3.66 11.80
CA LEU A 165 0.34 2.67 11.97
C LEU A 165 1.16 3.02 13.19
N ILE A 166 1.05 2.22 14.25
CA ILE A 166 1.75 2.43 15.51
C ILE A 166 3.00 1.55 15.51
N LEU A 167 4.18 2.15 15.47
CA LEU A 167 5.44 1.42 15.60
C LEU A 167 5.58 0.94 17.05
N THR A 168 5.83 -0.36 17.24
CA THR A 168 6.03 -0.98 18.55
C THR A 168 7.51 -1.06 18.94
N ARG A 169 8.41 -0.81 17.99
CA ARG A 169 9.87 -0.85 18.17
C ARG A 169 10.56 0.28 17.41
N ALA A 170 11.72 0.69 17.92
CA ALA A 170 12.65 1.54 17.19
C ALA A 170 13.31 0.77 16.02
N LEU A 171 13.05 1.24 14.80
CA LEU A 171 13.59 0.66 13.57
C LEU A 171 14.54 1.64 12.87
N PRO A 172 15.53 1.15 12.11
CA PRO A 172 16.30 1.96 11.19
C PRO A 172 15.39 2.76 10.26
N ARG A 173 15.78 3.99 9.94
CA ARG A 173 14.95 4.90 9.14
C ARG A 173 14.52 4.31 7.79
N LYS A 174 15.39 3.53 7.14
CA LYS A 174 15.09 2.87 5.86
C LYS A 174 13.94 1.87 5.99
N GLU A 175 13.89 1.13 7.10
CA GLU A 175 12.84 0.15 7.38
C GLU A 175 11.53 0.84 7.73
N VAL A 176 11.57 1.92 8.52
CA VAL A 176 10.38 2.74 8.80
C VAL A 176 9.79 3.27 7.49
N ASP A 177 10.62 3.88 6.64
CA ASP A 177 10.16 4.45 5.36
C ASP A 177 9.57 3.36 4.45
N ALA A 178 10.18 2.17 4.41
CA ALA A 178 9.66 1.03 3.65
C ALA A 178 8.34 0.50 4.23
N LEU A 179 8.25 0.35 5.54
CA LEU A 179 7.08 -0.17 6.24
C LEU A 179 5.87 0.74 6.05
N VAL A 180 6.06 2.06 6.20
CA VAL A 180 4.99 3.04 5.96
C VAL A 180 4.54 3.00 4.49
N ALA A 181 5.46 2.94 3.54
CA ALA A 181 5.11 2.84 2.13
C ALA A 181 4.34 1.53 1.81
N LEU A 182 4.74 0.41 2.42
CA LEU A 182 4.04 -0.88 2.30
C LEU A 182 2.64 -0.86 2.92
N TRP A 183 2.48 -0.18 4.05
CA TRP A 183 1.18 0.04 4.67
C TRP A 183 0.26 0.89 3.79
N CYS A 184 0.77 1.94 3.17
CA CYS A 184 0.00 2.68 2.17
C CYS A 184 -0.36 1.79 0.97
N ALA A 185 0.55 0.95 0.51
CA ALA A 185 0.30 0.01 -0.59
C ALA A 185 -0.75 -1.05 -0.23
N SER A 186 -0.78 -1.55 1.01
CA SER A 186 -1.80 -2.51 1.46
C SER A 186 -3.18 -1.87 1.52
N ILE A 187 -3.30 -0.64 2.04
CA ILE A 187 -4.55 0.13 2.03
C ILE A 187 -5.04 0.34 0.60
N TRP A 188 -4.14 0.73 -0.31
CA TRP A 188 -4.49 0.93 -1.71
C TRP A 188 -4.96 -0.37 -2.38
N GLN A 189 -4.27 -1.48 -2.14
CA GLN A 189 -4.68 -2.79 -2.64
C GLN A 189 -6.05 -3.23 -2.09
N GLU A 190 -6.31 -3.03 -0.80
CA GLU A 190 -7.62 -3.32 -0.20
C GLU A 190 -8.74 -2.48 -0.81
N ALA A 191 -8.51 -1.18 -0.96
CA ALA A 191 -9.48 -0.26 -1.57
C ALA A 191 -9.80 -0.65 -3.02
N ALA A 192 -8.77 -1.02 -3.80
CA ALA A 192 -8.95 -1.48 -5.16
C ALA A 192 -9.69 -2.82 -5.25
N VAL A 193 -9.43 -3.77 -4.35
CA VAL A 193 -10.18 -5.05 -4.29
C VAL A 193 -11.65 -4.80 -3.96
N ARG A 194 -11.93 -3.96 -2.96
CA ARG A 194 -13.30 -3.61 -2.59
C ARG A 194 -14.05 -2.93 -3.74
N ALA A 195 -13.42 -2.00 -4.45
CA ALA A 195 -14.01 -1.37 -5.63
C ALA A 195 -14.30 -2.39 -6.76
N ASP A 196 -13.39 -3.33 -7.01
CA ASP A 196 -13.58 -4.43 -7.98
C ASP A 196 -14.78 -5.32 -7.58
N GLU A 197 -14.96 -5.61 -6.29
CA GLU A 197 -16.08 -6.42 -5.76
C GLU A 197 -17.42 -5.69 -5.88
N GLU A 198 -17.48 -4.40 -5.54
CA GLU A 198 -18.68 -3.57 -5.71
C GLU A 198 -19.10 -3.51 -7.18
N LEU A 199 -18.15 -3.32 -8.11
CA LEU A 199 -18.42 -3.33 -9.54
C LEU A 199 -18.96 -4.69 -10.04
N ARG A 200 -18.45 -5.80 -9.50
CA ARG A 200 -18.95 -7.15 -9.83
C ARG A 200 -20.36 -7.36 -9.29
N GLY A 201 -20.63 -6.98 -8.05
CA GLY A 201 -21.96 -7.05 -7.45
C GLY A 201 -23.00 -6.23 -8.22
N VAL A 202 -22.62 -5.06 -8.73
CA VAL A 202 -23.47 -4.25 -9.62
C VAL A 202 -23.71 -4.95 -10.97
N LYS A 203 -22.70 -5.59 -11.56
CA LYS A 203 -22.86 -6.37 -12.80
C LYS A 203 -23.76 -7.59 -12.63
N ASP A 204 -23.63 -8.31 -11.53
CA ASP A 204 -24.47 -9.49 -11.25
C ASP A 204 -25.93 -9.11 -11.00
N ARG A 205 -26.18 -7.98 -10.31
CA ARG A 205 -27.53 -7.41 -10.18
C ARG A 205 -28.12 -6.97 -11.51
N ARG A 206 -27.33 -6.37 -12.40
CA ARG A 206 -27.78 -6.05 -13.76
C ARG A 206 -28.14 -7.31 -14.54
N LYS A 207 -27.33 -8.37 -14.50
CA LYS A 207 -27.66 -9.65 -15.17
C LYS A 207 -28.97 -10.27 -14.69
N MET A 208 -29.31 -10.15 -13.40
CA MET A 208 -30.60 -10.62 -12.87
C MET A 208 -31.82 -9.87 -13.45
N TYR A 209 -31.68 -8.57 -13.77
CA TYR A 209 -32.78 -7.79 -14.34
C TYR A 209 -33.04 -8.07 -15.82
N TRP A 210 -32.05 -8.55 -16.57
CA TRP A 210 -32.22 -8.91 -18.00
C TRP A 210 -32.62 -10.39 -18.21
N GLY A 211 -32.59 -11.21 -17.15
CA GLY A 211 -32.97 -12.63 -17.20
C GLY A 211 -34.41 -12.93 -16.80
N LYS A 212 -35.25 -11.90 -16.57
CA LYS A 212 -36.65 -12.05 -16.12
C LYS A 212 -37.72 -11.69 -17.16
N ASP A 213 -37.34 -11.20 -18.34
CA ASP A 213 -38.28 -10.85 -19.43
C ASP A 213 -38.16 -11.80 -20.63
N VAL A 214 -38.02 -13.10 -20.37
CA VAL A 214 -38.22 -14.13 -21.40
C VAL A 214 -39.01 -15.28 -20.82
N TYR A 215 -40.32 -15.06 -20.67
CA TYR A 215 -41.35 -16.08 -20.78
C TYR A 215 -42.54 -15.48 -21.50
#